data_AF-A0A7T5UWR5-F1
#
_entry.id   AF-A0A7T5UWR5-F1
#
_cell.length_a   1.000
_cell.length_b   1.000
_cell.length_c   1.000
_cell.angle_alpha   90.00
_cell.angle_beta   90.00
_cell.angle_gamma   90.00
#
_symmetry.space_group_name_H-M   'P 1'
#
loop_
_entity.id
_entity.type
_entity.pdbx_description
1 polymer ?
#
loop_
_entity_poly.entity_id
_entity_poly.type
_entity_poly.pdbx_seq_one_letter_code
_entity_poly.pdbx_strand_id
1 'polypeptide(L)'
;MARLPIPGSDDGDWGEILNDFLSVEHAADGSLKSTGSLSEKMSTSLVAAKGDLIVGTASETPVRLPVGGDGDILTSSSASATGMIWAPSPPAPSQSIYPLSAYGFVAASGNIEAFDAISTLGSNMTRVFVPAGAAISVVGALLNTAAVMSGSGENSFAIYDDAGMFVAQTVSDDTLWTNEGWILKTLPSVVPAQSVDRFVNVGIAVNSASSPPYAMYATVGPTPPPALGGAFRGGYNRPNHRRAFYFGSMPSWPASLDLTTVGNDYGYLPLIVLA
;
A
#
# COMPACT_ATOMS: atom_id res chain seq x y z
N MET A 1 2.69 63.78 -17.18
CA MET A 1 2.44 62.53 -16.41
C MET A 1 0.97 62.21 -16.56
N ALA A 2 0.64 60.97 -16.95
CA ALA A 2 -0.74 60.52 -17.07
C ALA A 2 -1.47 60.70 -15.72
N ARG A 3 -2.56 61.47 -15.73
CA ARG A 3 -3.43 61.70 -14.57
C ARG A 3 -4.87 61.94 -15.03
N LEU A 4 -5.82 61.79 -14.13
CA LEU A 4 -7.21 62.18 -14.43
C LEU A 4 -7.32 63.71 -14.57
N PRO A 5 -8.17 64.23 -15.47
CA PRO A 5 -8.49 65.65 -15.56
C PRO A 5 -9.13 66.17 -14.26
N ILE A 6 -8.81 67.41 -13.88
CA ILE A 6 -9.33 68.11 -12.71
C ILE A 6 -10.27 69.23 -13.18
N PRO A 7 -11.59 69.11 -12.92
CA PRO A 7 -12.56 70.12 -13.35
C PRO A 7 -12.27 71.52 -12.82
N GLY A 8 -12.31 72.53 -13.70
CA GLY A 8 -12.07 73.94 -13.37
C GLY A 8 -10.60 74.32 -13.22
N SER A 9 -9.68 73.36 -13.04
CA SER A 9 -8.23 73.61 -12.99
C SER A 9 -7.54 73.36 -14.33
N ASP A 10 -8.08 72.46 -15.14
CA ASP A 10 -7.46 72.01 -16.40
C ASP A 10 -8.19 72.54 -17.65
N ASP A 11 -9.04 73.57 -17.51
CA ASP A 11 -9.89 74.07 -18.59
C ASP A 11 -9.06 74.49 -19.83
N GLY A 12 -9.36 73.86 -20.98
CA GLY A 12 -8.59 73.99 -22.22
C GLY A 12 -7.66 72.81 -22.52
N ASP A 13 -7.22 72.08 -21.50
CA ASP A 13 -6.19 71.01 -21.61
C ASP A 13 -6.75 69.59 -21.42
N TRP A 14 -8.05 69.45 -21.14
CA TRP A 14 -8.71 68.16 -20.85
C TRP A 14 -8.46 67.10 -21.93
N GLY A 15 -8.50 67.50 -23.20
CA GLY A 15 -8.34 66.56 -24.31
C GLY A 15 -6.96 65.91 -24.33
N GLU A 16 -5.92 66.69 -24.08
CA GLU A 16 -4.53 66.19 -24.04
C GLU A 16 -4.32 65.30 -22.81
N ILE A 17 -4.75 65.75 -21.63
CA ILE A 17 -4.61 64.99 -20.37
C ILE A 17 -5.37 63.65 -20.44
N LEU A 18 -6.59 63.64 -21.00
CA LEU A 18 -7.37 62.42 -21.16
C LEU A 18 -6.71 61.46 -22.17
N ASN A 19 -6.19 61.97 -23.27
CA ASN A 19 -5.49 61.14 -24.26
C ASN A 19 -4.22 60.53 -23.65
N ASP A 20 -3.44 61.30 -22.89
CA ASP A 20 -2.28 60.81 -22.14
C ASP A 20 -2.67 59.68 -21.18
N PHE A 21 -3.78 59.84 -20.44
CA PHE A 21 -4.28 58.82 -19.53
C PHE A 21 -4.78 57.55 -20.25
N LEU A 22 -5.62 57.69 -21.27
CA LEU A 22 -6.15 56.55 -22.03
C LEU A 22 -5.04 55.80 -22.74
N SER A 23 -4.02 56.51 -23.23
CA SER A 23 -2.86 55.92 -23.88
C SER A 23 -2.04 55.02 -22.97
N VAL A 24 -2.26 54.99 -21.66
CA VAL A 24 -1.59 54.02 -20.76
C VAL A 24 -1.94 52.58 -21.16
N GLU A 25 -3.22 52.30 -21.41
CA GLU A 25 -3.71 50.94 -21.72
C GLU A 25 -4.35 50.82 -23.12
N HIS A 26 -4.66 51.92 -23.80
CA HIS A 26 -5.34 51.91 -25.11
C HIS A 26 -4.41 52.33 -26.25
N ALA A 27 -4.55 51.65 -27.39
CA ALA A 27 -3.98 52.08 -28.65
C ALA A 27 -4.76 53.28 -29.23
N ALA A 28 -4.19 53.93 -30.25
CA ALA A 28 -4.79 55.13 -30.86
C ALA A 28 -6.15 54.86 -31.54
N ASP A 29 -6.44 53.60 -31.90
CA ASP A 29 -7.72 53.16 -32.47
C ASP A 29 -8.75 52.79 -31.40
N GLY A 30 -8.42 52.92 -30.11
CA GLY A 30 -9.27 52.60 -28.98
C GLY A 30 -9.24 51.12 -28.56
N SER A 31 -8.44 50.26 -29.19
CA SER A 31 -8.22 48.89 -28.70
C SER A 31 -7.37 48.88 -27.43
N LEU A 32 -7.39 47.80 -26.66
CA LEU A 32 -6.40 47.57 -25.61
C LEU A 32 -5.02 47.32 -26.23
N LYS A 33 -3.95 47.81 -25.59
CA LYS A 33 -2.57 47.55 -25.99
C LYS A 33 -2.19 46.10 -25.67
N SER A 34 -1.48 45.46 -26.60
CA SER A 34 -0.84 44.15 -26.37
C SER A 34 0.37 44.21 -25.43
N THR A 35 0.84 45.42 -25.09
CA THR A 35 2.00 45.68 -24.23
C THR A 35 1.65 46.59 -23.04
N GLY A 36 0.36 46.80 -22.76
CA GLY A 36 -0.09 47.56 -21.59
C GLY A 36 0.14 46.77 -20.30
N SER A 37 -0.11 47.36 -19.13
CA SER A 37 0.01 46.60 -17.87
C SER A 37 -0.99 45.44 -17.79
N LEU A 38 -2.06 45.49 -18.57
CA LEU A 38 -3.05 44.43 -18.68
C LEU A 38 -2.53 43.18 -19.42
N SER A 39 -1.57 43.31 -20.34
CA SER A 39 -1.01 42.15 -21.06
C SER A 39 -0.20 41.22 -20.16
N GLU A 40 0.21 41.69 -18.99
CA GLU A 40 0.88 40.90 -17.94
C GLU A 40 -0.11 40.19 -17.01
N LYS A 41 -1.42 40.36 -17.20
CA LYS A 41 -2.47 39.79 -16.33
C LYS A 41 -3.18 38.63 -17.02
N MET A 42 -3.57 37.63 -16.23
CA MET A 42 -4.50 36.57 -16.65
C MET A 42 -5.89 36.81 -16.07
N SER A 43 -6.93 36.47 -16.82
CA SER A 43 -8.31 36.59 -16.35
C SER A 43 -8.56 35.63 -15.18
N THR A 44 -9.10 36.15 -14.07
CA THR A 44 -9.51 35.35 -12.92
C THR A 44 -10.66 34.40 -13.24
N SER A 45 -11.40 34.64 -14.33
CA SER A 45 -12.45 33.73 -14.79
C SER A 45 -11.92 32.35 -15.21
N LEU A 46 -10.61 32.21 -15.42
CA LEU A 46 -9.96 30.92 -15.67
C LEU A 46 -9.89 30.04 -14.41
N VAL A 47 -10.05 30.62 -13.21
CA VAL A 47 -10.05 29.91 -11.92
C VAL A 47 -11.45 30.05 -11.31
N ALA A 48 -12.35 29.14 -11.67
CA ALA A 48 -13.76 29.21 -11.32
C ALA A 48 -14.14 28.38 -10.08
N ALA A 49 -13.31 27.40 -9.71
CA ALA A 49 -13.54 26.47 -8.62
C ALA A 49 -12.24 26.14 -7.86
N LYS A 50 -12.40 25.56 -6.67
CA LYS A 50 -11.27 25.07 -5.87
C LYS A 50 -10.53 23.96 -6.62
N GLY A 51 -9.20 24.03 -6.63
CA GLY A 51 -8.34 23.01 -7.23
C GLY A 51 -8.19 23.12 -8.75
N ASP A 52 -8.73 24.16 -9.39
CA ASP A 52 -8.49 24.40 -10.81
C ASP A 52 -7.00 24.62 -11.11
N LEU A 53 -6.55 24.07 -12.23
CA LEU A 53 -5.21 24.30 -12.78
C LEU A 53 -5.31 25.09 -14.08
N ILE A 54 -4.36 25.99 -14.31
CA ILE A 54 -4.21 26.67 -15.60
C ILE A 54 -3.15 25.94 -16.42
N VAL A 55 -3.56 25.46 -17.58
CA VAL A 55 -2.70 24.69 -18.50
C VAL A 55 -2.64 25.39 -19.86
N GLY A 56 -1.48 25.35 -20.51
CA GLY A 56 -1.31 25.90 -21.86
C GLY A 56 -1.73 24.88 -22.92
N THR A 57 -2.51 25.31 -23.90
CA THR A 57 -2.86 24.47 -25.09
C THR A 57 -2.10 24.88 -26.34
N ALA A 58 -1.59 26.12 -26.37
CA ALA A 58 -0.75 26.70 -27.41
C ALA A 58 -0.02 27.94 -26.84
N SER A 59 0.76 28.64 -27.68
CA SER A 59 1.38 29.92 -27.31
C SER A 59 0.32 30.89 -26.81
N GLU A 60 0.55 31.48 -25.63
CA GLU A 60 -0.33 32.50 -25.03
C GLU A 60 -1.80 32.06 -24.88
N THR A 61 -2.06 30.74 -24.87
CA THR A 61 -3.43 30.19 -24.83
C THR A 61 -3.65 29.35 -23.57
N PRO A 62 -3.84 30.00 -22.41
CA PRO A 62 -4.17 29.31 -21.17
C PRO A 62 -5.63 28.83 -21.20
N VAL A 63 -5.87 27.64 -20.66
CA VAL A 63 -7.20 27.08 -20.42
C VAL A 63 -7.29 26.52 -19.01
N ARG A 64 -8.51 26.47 -18.48
CA ARG A 64 -8.83 25.84 -17.20
C ARG A 64 -8.88 24.32 -17.34
N LEU A 65 -8.12 23.61 -16.51
CA LEU A 65 -8.27 22.19 -16.23
C LEU A 65 -8.89 22.04 -14.83
N PRO A 66 -10.16 21.57 -14.71
CA PRO A 66 -10.77 21.31 -13.41
C PRO A 66 -9.99 20.28 -12.59
N VAL A 67 -10.12 20.32 -11.27
CA VAL A 67 -9.56 19.28 -10.38
C VAL A 67 -10.15 17.89 -10.70
N GLY A 68 -9.32 16.86 -10.60
CA GLY A 68 -9.73 15.46 -10.72
C GLY A 68 -10.50 14.95 -9.50
N GLY A 69 -10.92 13.68 -9.54
CA GLY A 69 -11.48 13.00 -8.39
C GLY A 69 -10.42 12.63 -7.36
N ASP A 70 -10.85 12.26 -6.16
CA ASP A 70 -9.95 11.76 -5.13
C ASP A 70 -9.23 10.48 -5.61
N GLY A 71 -7.90 10.48 -5.53
CA GLY A 71 -7.06 9.37 -6.00
C GLY A 71 -6.62 9.46 -7.46
N ASP A 72 -7.12 10.45 -8.21
CA ASP A 72 -6.58 10.77 -9.53
C ASP A 72 -5.22 11.49 -9.42
N ILE A 73 -4.35 11.23 -10.38
CA ILE A 73 -3.06 11.90 -10.56
C ILE A 73 -3.03 12.62 -11.91
N LEU A 74 -2.35 13.77 -11.94
CA LEU A 74 -2.18 14.53 -13.16
C LEU A 74 -1.21 13.77 -14.08
N THR A 75 -1.72 13.35 -15.22
CA THR A 75 -1.03 12.47 -16.16
C THR A 75 -0.94 13.15 -17.52
N SER A 76 0.26 13.15 -18.11
CA SER A 76 0.42 13.62 -19.49
C SER A 76 -0.34 12.70 -20.46
N SER A 77 -1.06 13.28 -21.41
CA SER A 77 -1.84 12.54 -22.40
C SER A 77 -1.86 13.30 -23.71
N SER A 78 -1.21 12.74 -24.73
CA SER A 78 -1.24 13.26 -26.11
C SER A 78 -2.61 13.17 -26.76
N ALA A 79 -3.53 12.39 -26.18
CA ALA A 79 -4.92 12.29 -26.63
C ALA A 79 -5.81 13.41 -26.08
N SER A 80 -5.37 14.15 -25.05
CA SER A 80 -6.09 15.29 -24.49
C SER A 80 -5.73 16.59 -25.21
N ALA A 81 -6.72 17.45 -25.45
CA ALA A 81 -6.51 18.77 -26.03
C ALA A 81 -5.60 19.68 -25.16
N THR A 82 -5.57 19.43 -23.85
CA THR A 82 -4.69 20.15 -22.91
C THR A 82 -3.31 19.49 -22.75
N GLY A 83 -3.07 18.34 -23.39
CA GLY A 83 -1.88 17.51 -23.17
C GLY A 83 -1.84 16.83 -21.79
N MET A 84 -2.86 17.02 -20.95
CA MET A 84 -2.94 16.55 -19.57
C MET A 84 -4.34 16.00 -19.26
N ILE A 85 -4.41 14.97 -18.43
CA ILE A 85 -5.66 14.43 -17.89
C ILE A 85 -5.50 14.09 -16.41
N TRP A 86 -6.60 14.07 -15.67
CA TRP A 86 -6.66 13.35 -14.41
C TRP A 86 -6.97 11.88 -14.71
N ALA A 87 -6.12 10.99 -14.21
CA ALA A 87 -6.29 9.55 -14.38
C ALA A 87 -6.08 8.86 -13.03
N PRO A 88 -6.71 7.69 -12.80
CA PRO A 88 -6.51 6.93 -11.57
C PRO A 88 -5.03 6.66 -11.31
N SER A 89 -4.59 6.79 -10.06
CA SER A 89 -3.24 6.39 -9.68
C SER A 89 -2.98 4.93 -10.07
N PRO A 90 -1.90 4.62 -10.83
CA PRO A 90 -1.57 3.25 -11.17
C PRO A 90 -1.26 2.45 -9.89
N PRO A 91 -1.58 1.15 -9.85
CA PRO A 91 -1.23 0.32 -8.71
C PRO A 91 0.29 0.35 -8.50
N ALA A 92 0.72 0.38 -7.23
CA ALA A 92 2.14 0.37 -6.91
C ALA A 92 2.83 -0.82 -7.60
N PRO A 93 4.00 -0.63 -8.24
CA PRO A 93 4.71 -1.74 -8.85
C PRO A 93 5.01 -2.79 -7.78
N SER A 94 4.62 -4.04 -8.05
CA SER A 94 4.96 -5.18 -7.21
C SER A 94 6.48 -5.40 -7.29
N GLN A 95 7.21 -4.94 -6.28
CA GLN A 95 8.67 -5.06 -6.17
C GLN A 95 9.08 -6.42 -5.60
N SER A 96 8.65 -7.52 -6.22
CA SER A 96 9.27 -8.84 -5.97
C SER A 96 10.11 -9.20 -7.19
N ILE A 97 11.44 -9.21 -7.02
CA ILE A 97 12.39 -9.58 -8.07
C ILE A 97 12.17 -11.04 -8.51
N TYR A 98 11.60 -11.87 -7.61
CA TYR A 98 11.08 -13.21 -7.93
C TYR A 98 9.61 -13.37 -7.53
N PRO A 99 8.70 -13.77 -8.44
CA PRO A 99 7.32 -14.05 -8.08
C PRO A 99 7.25 -15.30 -7.20
N LEU A 100 6.29 -15.36 -6.26
CA LEU A 100 6.07 -16.55 -5.41
C LEU A 100 5.92 -17.85 -6.20
N SER A 101 5.34 -17.76 -7.41
CA SER A 101 5.19 -18.89 -8.32
C SER A 101 6.52 -19.49 -8.77
N ALA A 102 7.63 -18.73 -8.78
CA ALA A 102 8.96 -19.27 -9.09
C ALA A 102 9.45 -20.26 -8.02
N TYR A 103 8.92 -20.15 -6.80
CA TYR A 103 9.15 -21.10 -5.71
C TYR A 103 8.05 -22.16 -5.60
N GLY A 104 7.06 -22.16 -6.51
CA GLY A 104 5.90 -23.05 -6.46
C GLY A 104 4.85 -22.66 -5.41
N PHE A 105 4.88 -21.43 -4.90
CA PHE A 105 3.94 -20.95 -3.88
C PHE A 105 2.84 -20.06 -4.49
N VAL A 106 1.64 -20.16 -3.95
CA VAL A 106 0.49 -19.28 -4.31
C VAL A 106 0.37 -18.08 -3.39
N ALA A 107 0.95 -18.16 -2.18
CA ALA A 107 0.88 -17.09 -1.19
C ALA A 107 2.02 -17.17 -0.17
N ALA A 108 2.37 -16.02 0.42
CA ALA A 108 3.33 -15.92 1.51
C ALA A 108 2.93 -14.84 2.53
N SER A 109 3.41 -14.95 3.77
CA SER A 109 3.14 -13.98 4.86
C SER A 109 3.76 -12.59 4.61
N GLY A 110 4.75 -12.51 3.71
CA GLY A 110 5.35 -11.26 3.21
C GLY A 110 6.25 -11.51 1.99
N ASN A 111 6.95 -10.47 1.54
CA ASN A 111 7.94 -10.60 0.47
C ASN A 111 9.13 -11.42 0.98
N ILE A 112 9.41 -12.58 0.37
CA ILE A 112 10.48 -13.51 0.78
C ILE A 112 11.83 -12.80 0.91
N GLU A 113 12.15 -11.85 0.03
CA GLU A 113 13.42 -11.10 0.03
C GLU A 113 13.57 -10.16 1.24
N ALA A 114 12.46 -9.81 1.91
CA ALA A 114 12.48 -8.96 3.10
C ALA A 114 12.71 -9.73 4.41
N PHE A 115 12.84 -11.06 4.35
CA PHE A 115 13.10 -11.89 5.51
C PHE A 115 14.60 -12.17 5.58
N ASP A 116 15.33 -11.31 6.28
CA ASP A 116 16.80 -11.27 6.33
C ASP A 116 17.37 -11.57 7.74
N ALA A 117 16.49 -11.86 8.70
CA ALA A 117 16.86 -12.10 10.09
C ALA A 117 16.26 -13.43 10.62
N ILE A 118 16.71 -13.88 11.80
CA ILE A 118 16.30 -15.16 12.41
C ILE A 118 15.79 -14.98 13.85
N SER A 119 14.68 -15.65 14.17
CA SER A 119 14.09 -15.62 15.51
C SER A 119 13.52 -17.00 15.88
N THR A 120 13.45 -17.26 17.18
CA THR A 120 12.97 -18.51 17.75
C THR A 120 11.52 -18.77 17.35
N LEU A 121 11.27 -19.86 16.63
CA LEU A 121 9.96 -20.35 16.25
C LEU A 121 9.35 -21.20 17.37
N GLY A 122 8.29 -20.68 17.98
CA GLY A 122 7.44 -21.42 18.90
C GLY A 122 6.05 -21.61 18.32
N SER A 123 5.13 -22.12 19.13
CA SER A 123 3.73 -22.17 18.73
C SER A 123 3.21 -20.76 18.46
N ASN A 124 2.80 -20.51 17.22
CA ASN A 124 2.40 -19.18 16.79
C ASN A 124 1.29 -19.20 15.73
N MET A 125 0.84 -18.02 15.29
CA MET A 125 -0.06 -17.90 14.14
C MET A 125 0.30 -16.69 13.30
N THR A 126 0.05 -16.80 11.99
CA THR A 126 0.38 -15.80 10.97
C THR A 126 -0.75 -15.65 9.96
N ARG A 127 -1.22 -14.41 9.73
CA ARG A 127 -2.24 -14.12 8.72
C ARG A 127 -1.61 -14.01 7.33
N VAL A 128 -2.11 -14.78 6.37
CA VAL A 128 -1.59 -14.89 5.01
C VAL A 128 -2.68 -14.52 4.00
N PHE A 129 -2.32 -13.70 3.00
CA PHE A 129 -3.21 -13.36 1.89
C PHE A 129 -3.24 -14.50 0.87
N VAL A 130 -4.43 -14.89 0.40
CA VAL A 130 -4.62 -15.92 -0.62
C VAL A 130 -5.41 -15.32 -1.79
N PRO A 131 -4.84 -15.31 -3.00
CA PRO A 131 -5.53 -14.75 -4.17
C PRO A 131 -6.75 -15.58 -4.57
N ALA A 132 -7.72 -14.93 -5.22
CA ALA A 132 -8.86 -15.58 -5.85
C ALA A 132 -8.38 -16.69 -6.80
N GLY A 133 -9.12 -17.81 -6.82
CA GLY A 133 -8.79 -18.97 -7.64
C GLY A 133 -7.70 -19.88 -7.07
N ALA A 134 -7.01 -19.51 -5.99
CA ALA A 134 -6.01 -20.35 -5.35
C ALA A 134 -6.61 -21.27 -4.27
N ALA A 135 -6.40 -22.58 -4.46
CA ALA A 135 -6.57 -23.59 -3.43
C ALA A 135 -5.32 -23.65 -2.53
N ILE A 136 -5.43 -24.30 -1.37
CA ILE A 136 -4.29 -24.53 -0.46
C ILE A 136 -4.17 -26.02 -0.23
N SER A 137 -3.04 -26.58 -0.62
CA SER A 137 -2.73 -28.01 -0.53
C SER A 137 -1.50 -28.27 0.36
N VAL A 138 -0.62 -27.29 0.47
CA VAL A 138 0.62 -27.34 1.23
C VAL A 138 0.76 -26.07 2.04
N VAL A 139 1.24 -26.23 3.28
CA VAL A 139 1.61 -25.14 4.17
C VAL A 139 3.07 -25.33 4.56
N GLY A 140 3.82 -24.25 4.69
CA GLY A 140 5.19 -24.38 5.15
C GLY A 140 5.79 -23.12 5.73
N ALA A 141 6.99 -23.29 6.27
CA ALA A 141 7.81 -22.24 6.83
C ALA A 141 9.27 -22.36 6.34
N LEU A 142 10.00 -21.24 6.33
CA LEU A 142 11.44 -21.25 6.06
C LEU A 142 12.22 -21.26 7.38
N LEU A 143 12.89 -22.37 7.68
CA LEU A 143 13.76 -22.51 8.83
C LEU A 143 15.21 -22.24 8.47
N ASN A 144 15.89 -21.48 9.33
CA ASN A 144 17.33 -21.30 9.29
C ASN A 144 18.06 -22.26 10.22
N THR A 145 17.43 -22.67 11.32
CA THR A 145 18.01 -23.62 12.28
C THR A 145 16.96 -24.64 12.69
N ALA A 146 17.32 -25.91 12.62
CA ALA A 146 16.47 -27.01 13.04
C ALA A 146 16.28 -27.06 14.56
N ALA A 147 15.14 -27.58 15.00
CA ALA A 147 14.88 -27.92 16.38
C ALA A 147 15.60 -29.22 16.79
N VAL A 148 15.87 -29.34 18.09
CA VAL A 148 16.16 -30.63 18.73
C VAL A 148 14.90 -31.04 19.49
N MET A 149 14.31 -32.17 19.10
CA MET A 149 13.06 -32.67 19.70
C MET A 149 13.39 -33.65 20.84
N SER A 150 12.75 -33.47 21.99
CA SER A 150 12.95 -34.26 23.22
C SER A 150 11.71 -35.03 23.66
N GLY A 151 10.65 -35.02 22.87
CA GLY A 151 9.40 -35.73 23.14
C GLY A 151 8.41 -35.58 21.99
N SER A 152 7.17 -36.00 22.23
CA SER A 152 6.08 -35.93 21.26
C SER A 152 5.11 -34.77 21.53
N GLY A 153 4.29 -34.40 20.55
CA GLY A 153 3.20 -33.44 20.76
C GLY A 153 2.55 -33.00 19.45
N GLU A 154 1.78 -31.91 19.52
CA GLU A 154 1.24 -31.29 18.30
C GLU A 154 2.36 -30.53 17.58
N ASN A 155 2.83 -31.07 16.46
CA ASN A 155 3.86 -30.49 15.61
C ASN A 155 3.32 -30.43 14.18
N SER A 156 2.67 -29.32 13.86
CA SER A 156 1.85 -29.20 12.66
C SER A 156 1.58 -27.74 12.29
N PHE A 157 0.98 -27.56 11.11
CA PHE A 157 0.33 -26.32 10.71
C PHE A 157 -1.20 -26.48 10.78
N ALA A 158 -1.90 -25.42 11.14
CA ALA A 158 -3.35 -25.30 11.01
C ALA A 158 -3.73 -24.09 10.17
N ILE A 159 -4.90 -24.14 9.55
CA ILE A 159 -5.51 -23.05 8.81
C ILE A 159 -6.83 -22.72 9.49
N TYR A 160 -7.00 -21.44 9.78
CA TYR A 160 -8.24 -20.82 10.19
C TYR A 160 -8.68 -19.82 9.12
N ASP A 161 -9.97 -19.60 8.98
CA ASP A 161 -10.47 -18.52 8.15
C ASP A 161 -10.16 -17.15 8.79
N ASP A 162 -10.52 -16.07 8.09
CA ASP A 162 -10.26 -14.72 8.58
C ASP A 162 -11.07 -14.35 9.83
N ALA A 163 -12.14 -15.10 10.13
CA ALA A 163 -12.95 -14.95 11.33
C ALA A 163 -12.41 -15.77 12.51
N GLY A 164 -11.37 -16.58 12.29
CA GLY A 164 -10.77 -17.43 13.32
C GLY A 164 -11.44 -18.79 13.48
N MET A 165 -12.26 -19.25 12.53
CA MET A 165 -12.83 -20.61 12.55
C MET A 165 -11.84 -21.60 11.95
N PHE A 166 -11.71 -22.78 12.58
CA PHE A 166 -10.84 -23.84 12.08
C PHE A 166 -11.29 -24.34 10.71
N VAL A 167 -10.33 -24.50 9.79
CA VAL A 167 -10.58 -24.94 8.40
C VAL A 167 -9.88 -26.26 8.11
N ALA A 168 -8.58 -26.36 8.39
CA ALA A 168 -7.78 -27.53 8.07
C ALA A 168 -6.51 -27.60 8.92
N GLN A 169 -5.85 -28.74 8.95
CA GLN A 169 -4.53 -28.89 9.54
C GLN A 169 -3.71 -29.95 8.81
N THR A 170 -2.40 -29.84 8.90
CA THR A 170 -1.49 -30.92 8.49
C THR A 170 -1.48 -32.02 9.56
N VAL A 171 -1.10 -33.26 9.20
CA VAL A 171 -0.89 -34.33 10.19
C VAL A 171 0.20 -33.92 11.18
N SER A 172 0.00 -34.14 12.48
CA SER A 172 1.07 -33.90 13.47
C SER A 172 2.27 -34.83 13.23
N ASP A 173 3.48 -34.32 13.43
CA ASP A 173 4.74 -35.03 13.15
C ASP A 173 5.89 -34.45 13.95
N ASP A 174 6.42 -35.23 14.87
CA ASP A 174 7.51 -34.83 15.75
C ASP A 174 8.84 -34.62 15.00
N THR A 175 8.93 -34.96 13.71
CA THR A 175 10.11 -34.68 12.86
C THR A 175 9.98 -33.40 12.04
N LEU A 176 8.84 -32.72 12.10
CA LEU A 176 8.54 -31.56 11.23
C LEU A 176 9.59 -30.46 11.31
N TRP A 177 10.16 -30.24 12.50
CA TRP A 177 11.07 -29.12 12.76
C TRP A 177 12.55 -29.52 12.76
N THR A 178 12.90 -30.76 12.40
CA THR A 178 14.27 -31.28 12.55
C THR A 178 15.19 -31.04 11.35
N ASN A 179 14.72 -30.33 10.33
CA ASN A 179 15.50 -29.97 9.15
C ASN A 179 15.52 -28.45 8.94
N GLU A 180 16.52 -27.98 8.21
CA GLU A 180 16.64 -26.58 7.77
C GLU A 180 16.12 -26.41 6.34
N GLY A 181 15.82 -25.17 5.96
CA GLY A 181 15.29 -24.82 4.65
C GLY A 181 13.76 -24.78 4.62
N TRP A 182 13.19 -25.01 3.43
CA TRP A 182 11.74 -25.01 3.24
C TRP A 182 11.12 -26.25 3.86
N ILE A 183 10.44 -26.04 4.99
CA ILE A 183 9.66 -27.07 5.67
C ILE A 183 8.25 -26.99 5.14
N LEU A 184 7.96 -27.84 4.16
CA LEU A 184 6.66 -27.92 3.50
C LEU A 184 5.92 -29.16 3.98
N LYS A 185 4.62 -29.01 4.23
CA LYS A 185 3.77 -30.12 4.63
C LYS A 185 2.40 -30.07 3.95
N THR A 186 2.03 -31.21 3.38
CA THR A 186 0.78 -31.38 2.67
C THR A 186 -0.38 -31.52 3.64
N LEU A 187 -1.49 -30.85 3.34
CA LEU A 187 -2.76 -31.02 4.02
C LEU A 187 -3.40 -32.37 3.62
N PRO A 188 -3.98 -33.15 4.54
CA PRO A 188 -4.73 -34.35 4.21
C PRO A 188 -5.90 -34.11 3.25
N SER A 189 -6.47 -32.90 3.31
CA SER A 189 -7.50 -32.42 2.39
C SER A 189 -7.19 -31.00 1.93
N VAL A 190 -7.28 -30.76 0.63
CA VAL A 190 -7.10 -29.43 0.04
C VAL A 190 -8.17 -28.46 0.56
N VAL A 191 -7.75 -27.27 1.00
CA VAL A 191 -8.67 -26.15 1.20
C VAL A 191 -9.03 -25.58 -0.17
N PRO A 192 -10.32 -25.60 -0.56
CA PRO A 192 -10.72 -25.26 -1.92
C PRO A 192 -10.44 -23.80 -2.28
N ALA A 193 -10.29 -23.54 -3.57
CA ALA A 193 -10.23 -22.19 -4.12
C ALA A 193 -11.54 -21.43 -3.88
N GLN A 194 -11.43 -20.11 -3.71
CA GLN A 194 -12.58 -19.21 -3.63
C GLN A 194 -12.53 -18.20 -4.78
N SER A 195 -13.69 -17.67 -5.18
CA SER A 195 -13.81 -16.70 -6.28
C SER A 195 -13.36 -15.29 -5.93
N VAL A 196 -13.03 -15.04 -4.66
CA VAL A 196 -12.58 -13.76 -4.14
C VAL A 196 -11.26 -13.92 -3.41
N ASP A 197 -10.48 -12.85 -3.41
CA ASP A 197 -9.31 -12.74 -2.56
C ASP A 197 -9.71 -12.89 -1.09
N ARG A 198 -8.90 -13.58 -0.31
CA ARG A 198 -9.19 -13.84 1.10
C ARG A 198 -7.94 -13.80 1.95
N PHE A 199 -8.14 -13.68 3.25
CA PHE A 199 -7.09 -13.96 4.22
C PHE A 199 -7.41 -15.26 4.94
N VAL A 200 -6.36 -15.96 5.33
CA VAL A 200 -6.42 -17.09 6.25
C VAL A 200 -5.41 -16.85 7.36
N ASN A 201 -5.63 -17.47 8.52
CA ASN A 201 -4.66 -17.48 9.60
C ASN A 201 -4.01 -18.86 9.66
N VAL A 202 -2.69 -18.90 9.53
CA VAL A 202 -1.89 -20.12 9.58
C VAL A 202 -1.32 -20.27 10.99
N GLY A 203 -1.80 -21.27 11.73
CA GLY A 203 -1.23 -21.68 13.00
C GLY A 203 -0.01 -22.56 12.80
N ILE A 204 0.97 -22.45 13.69
CA ILE A 204 2.15 -23.29 13.82
C ILE A 204 2.19 -23.83 15.23
N ALA A 205 2.35 -25.15 15.39
CA ALA A 205 2.55 -25.78 16.70
C ALA A 205 3.96 -26.35 16.76
N VAL A 206 4.71 -25.94 17.78
CA VAL A 206 6.03 -26.47 18.10
C VAL A 206 5.98 -27.00 19.52
N ASN A 207 5.97 -28.32 19.69
CA ASN A 207 5.90 -28.96 21.00
C ASN A 207 7.11 -29.86 21.22
N SER A 208 7.54 -29.95 22.49
CA SER A 208 8.61 -30.87 22.92
C SER A 208 9.97 -30.62 22.24
N ALA A 209 10.27 -29.37 21.89
CA ALA A 209 11.60 -28.96 21.44
C ALA A 209 12.48 -28.60 22.65
N SER A 210 13.57 -29.34 22.88
CA SER A 210 14.58 -28.98 23.88
C SER A 210 15.50 -27.86 23.40
N SER A 211 15.66 -27.73 22.08
CA SER A 211 16.18 -26.55 21.40
C SER A 211 15.17 -26.11 20.36
N PRO A 212 14.63 -24.88 20.42
CA PRO A 212 13.58 -24.45 19.51
C PRO A 212 14.14 -24.23 18.09
N PRO A 213 13.32 -24.44 17.04
CA PRO A 213 13.69 -24.08 15.68
C PRO A 213 13.81 -22.56 15.53
N TYR A 214 14.58 -22.09 14.55
CA TYR A 214 14.64 -20.66 14.21
C TYR A 214 14.12 -20.45 12.80
N ALA A 215 13.08 -19.62 12.68
CA ALA A 215 12.50 -19.24 11.40
C ALA A 215 13.05 -17.92 10.91
N MET A 216 13.09 -17.75 9.59
CA MET A 216 13.35 -16.44 9.01
C MET A 216 12.21 -15.48 9.35
N TYR A 217 12.55 -14.26 9.74
CA TYR A 217 11.62 -13.18 10.04
C TYR A 217 12.05 -11.88 9.36
N ALA A 218 11.07 -11.01 9.09
CA ALA A 218 11.32 -9.66 8.61
C ALA A 218 11.43 -8.69 9.80
N THR A 219 12.50 -7.89 9.85
CA THR A 219 12.74 -6.96 10.96
C THR A 219 11.84 -5.72 10.85
N VAL A 220 11.07 -5.42 11.90
CA VAL A 220 10.47 -4.09 12.09
C VAL A 220 11.46 -3.27 12.94
N GLY A 221 12.44 -2.65 12.30
CA GLY A 221 13.46 -1.87 13.02
C GLY A 221 12.84 -0.73 13.85
N PRO A 222 13.48 -0.31 14.98
CA PRO A 222 13.03 0.83 15.78
C PRO A 222 13.29 2.20 15.11
N THR A 223 13.96 2.22 13.97
CA THR A 223 14.18 3.40 13.12
C THR A 223 13.25 3.32 11.91
N PRO A 224 12.81 4.44 11.30
CA PRO A 224 11.87 4.37 10.19
C PRO A 224 12.63 4.16 8.87
N PRO A 225 12.61 2.98 8.22
CA PRO A 225 12.71 2.93 6.78
C PRO A 225 11.29 3.08 6.20
N PRO A 226 11.13 3.92 5.16
CA PRO A 226 9.83 4.21 4.59
C PRO A 226 9.22 2.96 3.96
N ALA A 227 7.88 2.92 3.96
CA ALA A 227 6.99 2.02 3.19
C ALA A 227 6.70 0.59 3.71
N LEU A 228 7.50 -0.04 4.56
CA LEU A 228 7.21 -1.42 5.00
C LEU A 228 6.42 -1.50 6.34
N GLY A 229 6.43 -0.43 7.13
CA GLY A 229 5.95 -0.44 8.51
C GLY A 229 4.44 -0.64 8.74
N GLY A 230 3.58 -0.59 7.72
CA GLY A 230 2.13 -0.81 7.87
C GLY A 230 1.65 -2.21 7.46
N ALA A 231 2.34 -2.85 6.51
CA ALA A 231 1.97 -4.16 5.97
C ALA A 231 2.38 -5.31 6.91
N PHE A 232 3.50 -5.15 7.62
CA PHE A 232 4.00 -6.11 8.61
C PHE A 232 3.36 -5.96 10.00
N ARG A 233 2.70 -4.82 10.28
CA ARG A 233 1.99 -4.53 11.56
C ARG A 233 0.51 -4.88 11.49
N GLY A 234 0.15 -6.16 11.42
CA GLY A 234 -1.22 -6.61 11.74
C GLY A 234 -2.39 -5.89 11.05
N GLY A 235 -2.19 -5.27 9.88
CA GLY A 235 -3.09 -4.23 9.40
C GLY A 235 -3.05 -2.98 10.29
N TYR A 236 -2.22 -2.00 9.91
CA TYR A 236 -2.18 -0.67 10.54
C TYR A 236 -3.61 -0.13 10.79
N ASN A 237 -3.93 0.21 12.04
CA ASN A 237 -5.25 0.68 12.51
C ASN A 237 -6.43 -0.31 12.43
N ARG A 238 -6.21 -1.62 12.40
CA ARG A 238 -7.28 -2.62 12.57
C ARG A 238 -7.08 -3.45 13.85
N PRO A 239 -7.82 -3.14 14.95
CA PRO A 239 -7.64 -3.77 16.26
C PRO A 239 -7.74 -5.30 16.29
N ASN A 240 -8.29 -5.93 15.26
CA ASN A 240 -8.66 -7.35 15.25
C ASN A 240 -7.78 -8.21 14.32
N HIS A 241 -6.72 -7.67 13.71
CA HIS A 241 -6.02 -8.31 12.57
C HIS A 241 -4.52 -8.63 12.85
N ARG A 242 -4.16 -9.09 14.05
CA ARG A 242 -2.74 -9.32 14.40
C ARG A 242 -2.09 -10.41 13.51
N ARG A 243 -0.75 -10.40 13.37
CA ARG A 243 -0.01 -11.32 12.48
C ARG A 243 1.05 -12.18 13.18
N ALA A 244 1.31 -11.96 14.47
CA ALA A 244 2.31 -12.67 15.25
C ALA A 244 1.72 -13.05 16.62
N PHE A 245 0.93 -14.12 16.62
CA PHE A 245 0.30 -14.62 17.83
C PHE A 245 1.17 -15.69 18.45
N TYR A 246 1.43 -15.69 19.75
CA TYR A 246 2.05 -16.84 20.41
C TYR A 246 0.97 -17.64 21.13
N PHE A 247 1.05 -18.96 20.99
CA PHE A 247 0.27 -19.88 21.79
C PHE A 247 1.15 -20.46 22.90
N GLY A 248 0.56 -20.72 24.07
CA GLY A 248 1.19 -21.62 25.05
C GLY A 248 1.30 -23.03 24.49
N SER A 249 1.93 -23.96 25.20
CA SER A 249 1.97 -25.38 24.81
C SER A 249 0.56 -25.89 24.51
N MET A 250 0.25 -26.12 23.24
CA MET A 250 -1.08 -26.53 22.77
C MET A 250 -1.09 -28.04 22.56
N PRO A 251 -1.97 -28.79 23.25
CA PRO A 251 -2.12 -30.23 23.05
C PRO A 251 -2.89 -30.58 21.76
N SER A 252 -3.69 -29.64 21.25
CA SER A 252 -4.47 -29.76 20.01
C SER A 252 -4.94 -28.39 19.54
N TRP A 253 -5.29 -28.27 18.27
CA TRP A 253 -5.87 -27.05 17.70
C TRP A 253 -7.30 -26.80 18.20
N PRO A 254 -7.63 -25.58 18.67
CA PRO A 254 -9.00 -25.22 19.02
C PRO A 254 -9.90 -25.14 17.79
N ALA A 255 -11.21 -25.36 17.96
CA ALA A 255 -12.18 -25.25 16.87
C ALA A 255 -12.39 -23.81 16.37
N SER A 256 -12.05 -22.83 17.21
CA SER A 256 -12.13 -21.40 16.90
C SER A 256 -11.11 -20.61 17.72
N LEU A 257 -10.71 -19.45 17.20
CA LEU A 257 -9.80 -18.52 17.84
C LEU A 257 -10.45 -17.15 17.99
N ASP A 258 -10.26 -16.54 19.16
CA ASP A 258 -10.56 -15.12 19.34
C ASP A 258 -9.34 -14.29 18.93
N LEU A 259 -9.39 -13.76 17.72
CA LEU A 259 -8.31 -12.98 17.12
C LEU A 259 -8.03 -11.64 17.83
N THR A 260 -8.89 -11.25 18.78
CA THR A 260 -8.72 -10.03 19.59
C THR A 260 -7.93 -10.26 20.87
N THR A 261 -7.98 -11.48 21.42
CA THR A 261 -7.37 -11.82 22.71
C THR A 261 -6.12 -12.69 22.58
N VAL A 262 -5.99 -13.45 21.50
CA VAL A 262 -4.76 -14.18 21.22
C VAL A 262 -3.69 -13.18 20.72
N GLY A 263 -2.42 -13.35 21.11
CA GLY A 263 -1.24 -12.66 20.53
C GLY A 263 -1.05 -11.17 20.82
N ASN A 264 -0.07 -10.56 20.16
CA ASN A 264 0.23 -9.12 20.26
C ASN A 264 0.61 -8.51 18.90
N ASP A 265 0.65 -7.18 18.82
CA ASP A 265 0.93 -6.43 17.58
C ASP A 265 2.42 -6.16 17.32
N TYR A 266 3.30 -6.63 18.21
CA TYR A 266 4.72 -6.27 18.28
C TYR A 266 5.67 -7.49 18.16
N GLY A 267 5.15 -8.68 17.88
CA GLY A 267 5.93 -9.91 17.70
C GLY A 267 6.60 -10.01 16.33
N TYR A 268 7.58 -10.90 16.19
CA TYR A 268 8.18 -11.19 14.89
C TYR A 268 7.21 -12.00 14.02
N LEU A 269 7.25 -11.79 12.70
CA LEU A 269 6.44 -12.50 11.70
C LEU A 269 7.31 -13.59 11.04
N PRO A 270 6.99 -14.89 11.15
CA PRO A 270 7.69 -15.92 10.40
C PRO A 270 7.34 -15.88 8.91
N LEU A 271 8.27 -16.29 8.06
CA LEU A 271 7.98 -16.54 6.64
C LEU A 271 7.14 -17.81 6.50
N ILE A 272 5.87 -17.65 6.16
CA ILE A 272 4.93 -18.74 5.90
C ILE A 272 4.53 -18.71 4.46
N VAL A 273 4.49 -19.88 3.84
CA VAL A 273 4.15 -20.08 2.44
C VAL A 273 3.00 -21.07 2.31
N LEU A 274 2.17 -20.83 1.29
CA LEU A 274 1.06 -21.69 0.91
C LEU A 274 1.23 -22.07 -0.56
N ALA A 275 0.95 -23.34 -0.89
CA ALA A 275 0.94 -23.85 -2.26
C ALA A 275 -0.29 -24.71 -2.53
#